data_AF-A0A955DRQ2-F1
#
_entry.id   AF-A0A955DRQ2-F1
#
_cell.length_a   1.000
_cell.length_b   1.000
_cell.length_c   1.000
_cell.angle_alpha   90.00
_cell.angle_beta   90.00
_cell.angle_gamma   90.00
#
_symmetry.space_group_name_H-M   'P 1'
#
loop_
_entity.id
_entity.type
_entity.pdbx_description
1 polymer ?
#
loop_
_entity_poly.entity_id
_entity_poly.type
_entity_poly.pdbx_seq_one_letter_code
_entity_poly.pdbx_strand_id
1 'polypeptide(L)'
;GSAHVADHMHAHLHAIGSASSTTERAGHVARLIRSSGLYLIVVIFMPLAVVLFALLLILACIPIAALRAPARTMQRVLSTFLGDCQALVDDPVSGAAIRTRFHRDLEDLSRRTRDVVIIAHSQGAAVTAFSLRESCPGNLREVVTLGSGLRKLASLRALPTSKEILGASIWSLGLGIGVALCVLTILMGRTDLLLFVLTGFVTAIVALGFAQPLDGTSDIRAWLRSMSGRLRWLDLHATDDPVSNGPTFDTSQASACPNYTPVEVANVGSILFDHTTYWRNDEQVLPRVVGRLAAVSGVDLGLETCDRLLHDASSRRVERVHLARVLRWSAMLGIGGVILASPDDLLHPLEDAIRHRSVVEAGAILRFELLVVAIVCWIVARLALAWTSVLQRDALFRPAPDMPRWGSWSFSLAVATGSSATCAALGVYRIVGGLLDARDAVTLSSAAITFLLFLLLPFAFVGRPTTDGAR
;
A
#
# COMPACT_ATOMS: atom_id res chain seq x y z
N GLY A 1 20.15 2.21 26.02
CA GLY A 1 19.54 1.25 25.07
C GLY A 1 18.68 0.24 25.80
N SER A 2 19.29 -0.76 26.42
CA SER A 2 18.58 -1.87 27.10
C SER A 2 17.64 -1.46 28.24
N ALA A 3 18.02 -0.48 29.08
CA ALA A 3 17.16 0.02 30.16
C ALA A 3 15.85 0.63 29.65
N HIS A 4 15.90 1.35 28.52
CA HIS A 4 14.72 2.03 27.98
C HIS A 4 13.72 1.08 27.31
N VAL A 5 14.23 -0.01 26.71
CA VAL A 5 13.39 -1.10 26.18
C VAL A 5 12.68 -1.83 27.32
N ALA A 6 13.37 -2.07 28.44
CA ALA A 6 12.77 -2.66 29.63
C ALA A 6 11.66 -1.77 30.19
N ASP A 7 11.87 -0.46 30.28
CA ASP A 7 10.85 0.49 30.75
C ASP A 7 9.61 0.52 29.84
N HIS A 8 9.79 0.47 28.52
CA HIS A 8 8.67 0.51 27.58
C HIS A 8 7.86 -0.80 27.57
N MET A 9 8.57 -1.95 27.64
CA MET A 9 7.92 -3.25 27.77
C MET A 9 7.19 -3.34 29.12
N HIS A 10 7.79 -2.79 30.18
CA HIS A 10 7.16 -2.67 31.49
C HIS A 10 5.93 -1.73 31.45
N ALA A 11 5.96 -0.63 30.69
CA ALA A 11 4.80 0.25 30.53
C ALA A 11 3.64 -0.43 29.80
N HIS A 12 3.91 -1.23 28.76
CA HIS A 12 2.87 -2.03 28.10
C HIS A 12 2.32 -3.14 28.99
N LEU A 13 3.18 -3.86 29.71
CA LEU A 13 2.76 -4.89 30.66
C LEU A 13 1.97 -4.28 31.81
N HIS A 14 2.38 -3.11 32.30
CA HIS A 14 1.66 -2.35 33.32
C HIS A 14 0.30 -1.87 32.79
N ALA A 15 0.22 -1.35 31.55
CA ALA A 15 -1.04 -0.95 30.93
C ALA A 15 -2.01 -2.14 30.73
N ILE A 16 -1.50 -3.32 30.40
CA ILE A 16 -2.30 -4.56 30.36
C ILE A 16 -2.79 -4.94 31.76
N GLY A 17 -1.93 -4.82 32.78
CA GLY A 17 -2.29 -5.07 34.17
C GLY A 17 -3.32 -4.08 34.73
N SER A 18 -3.21 -2.80 34.38
CA SER A 18 -4.05 -1.71 34.89
C SER A 18 -5.35 -1.50 34.11
N ALA A 19 -5.52 -2.15 32.95
CA ALA A 19 -6.77 -2.09 32.19
C ALA A 19 -7.93 -2.70 32.98
N SER A 20 -9.01 -1.92 33.10
CA SER A 20 -10.16 -2.22 33.96
C SER A 20 -11.14 -3.21 33.35
N SER A 21 -11.13 -3.34 32.02
CA SER A 21 -12.01 -4.25 31.27
C SER A 21 -11.22 -5.29 30.48
N THR A 22 -11.83 -6.46 30.29
CA THR A 22 -11.32 -7.52 29.40
C THR A 22 -11.18 -7.05 27.95
N THR A 23 -12.06 -6.14 27.51
CA THR A 23 -12.04 -5.56 26.17
C THR A 23 -10.81 -4.67 25.94
N GLU A 24 -10.45 -3.84 26.92
CA GLU A 24 -9.22 -3.03 26.86
C GLU A 24 -7.97 -3.90 26.82
N ARG A 25 -7.91 -4.94 27.67
CA ARG A 25 -6.80 -5.91 27.68
C ARG A 25 -6.63 -6.61 26.33
N ALA A 26 -7.73 -7.10 25.76
CA ALA A 26 -7.73 -7.71 24.44
C ALA A 26 -7.23 -6.74 23.36
N GLY A 27 -7.64 -5.47 23.42
CA GLY A 27 -7.17 -4.41 22.53
C GLY A 27 -5.66 -4.13 22.65
N HIS A 28 -5.10 -4.14 23.86
CA HIS A 28 -3.66 -4.00 24.08
C HIS A 28 -2.87 -5.20 23.55
N VAL A 29 -3.34 -6.42 23.83
CA VAL A 29 -2.71 -7.66 23.34
C VAL A 29 -2.75 -7.72 21.81
N ALA A 30 -3.90 -7.41 21.19
CA ALA A 30 -4.03 -7.37 19.74
C ALA A 30 -3.09 -6.35 19.08
N ARG A 31 -2.94 -5.15 19.69
CA ARG A 31 -1.98 -4.15 19.23
C ARG A 31 -0.54 -4.65 19.33
N LEU A 32 -0.18 -5.29 20.44
CA LEU A 32 1.15 -5.86 20.62
C LEU A 32 1.45 -6.95 19.58
N ILE A 33 0.53 -7.90 19.39
CA ILE A 33 0.67 -8.97 18.37
C ILE A 33 0.81 -8.37 16.98
N ARG A 34 -0.03 -7.38 16.62
CA ARG A 34 0.03 -6.70 15.33
C ARG A 34 1.37 -6.00 15.11
N SER A 35 1.85 -5.26 16.11
CA SER A 35 3.14 -4.57 16.05
C SER A 35 4.29 -5.56 15.92
N SER A 36 4.32 -6.63 16.73
CA SER A 36 5.34 -7.68 16.66
C SER A 36 5.33 -8.42 15.32
N GLY A 37 4.15 -8.71 14.78
CA GLY A 37 4.01 -9.31 13.44
C GLY A 37 4.54 -8.40 12.34
N LEU A 38 4.23 -7.10 12.38
CA LEU A 38 4.79 -6.11 11.45
C LEU A 38 6.32 -6.02 11.57
N TYR A 39 6.87 -6.02 12.79
CA TYR A 39 8.32 -6.05 12.99
C TYR A 39 8.96 -7.30 12.39
N LEU A 40 8.37 -8.48 12.62
CA LEU A 40 8.88 -9.74 12.04
C LEU A 40 8.86 -9.69 10.51
N ILE A 41 7.80 -9.16 9.91
CA ILE A 41 7.74 -8.94 8.45
C ILE A 41 8.86 -7.99 8.02
N VAL A 42 9.06 -6.85 8.67
CA VAL A 42 10.16 -5.93 8.33
C VAL A 42 11.51 -6.62 8.46
N VAL A 43 11.75 -7.40 9.51
CA VAL A 43 13.01 -8.14 9.72
C VAL A 43 13.27 -9.14 8.59
N ILE A 44 12.25 -9.87 8.15
CA ILE A 44 12.38 -10.88 7.09
C ILE A 44 12.52 -10.22 5.71
N PHE A 45 11.73 -9.17 5.43
CA PHE A 45 11.66 -8.55 4.12
C PHE A 45 12.66 -7.42 3.90
N MET A 46 13.19 -6.78 4.93
CA MET A 46 14.20 -5.74 4.78
C MET A 46 15.49 -6.26 4.14
N PRO A 47 16.06 -7.42 4.52
CA PRO A 47 17.16 -8.05 3.81
C PRO A 47 16.86 -8.19 2.32
N LEU A 48 15.68 -8.73 2.00
CA LEU A 48 15.23 -8.93 0.63
C LEU A 48 15.08 -7.58 -0.11
N ALA A 49 14.55 -6.56 0.56
CA ALA A 49 14.42 -5.22 0.00
C ALA A 49 15.78 -4.56 -0.26
N VAL A 50 16.76 -4.74 0.63
CA VAL A 50 18.14 -4.27 0.45
C VAL A 50 18.80 -5.00 -0.72
N VAL A 51 18.67 -6.33 -0.81
CA VAL A 51 19.17 -7.10 -1.96
C VAL A 51 18.49 -6.65 -3.24
N LEU A 52 17.16 -6.50 -3.25
CA LEU A 52 16.41 -6.04 -4.42
C LEU A 52 16.84 -4.63 -4.84
N PHE A 53 17.08 -3.73 -3.87
CA PHE A 53 17.57 -2.38 -4.14
C PHE A 53 19.00 -2.39 -4.69
N ALA A 54 19.89 -3.21 -4.13
CA ALA A 54 21.24 -3.41 -4.64
C ALA A 54 21.22 -3.99 -6.07
N LEU A 55 20.36 -4.97 -6.32
CA LEU A 55 20.14 -5.53 -7.66
C LEU A 55 19.62 -4.47 -8.62
N LEU A 56 18.68 -3.62 -8.20
CA LEU A 56 18.19 -2.49 -9.00
C LEU A 56 19.30 -1.48 -9.33
N LEU A 57 20.20 -1.19 -8.39
CA LEU A 57 21.36 -0.33 -8.61
C LEU A 57 22.35 -0.97 -9.60
N ILE A 58 22.64 -2.26 -9.46
CA ILE A 58 23.48 -3.01 -10.41
C ILE A 58 22.83 -2.99 -11.80
N LEU A 59 21.52 -3.26 -11.89
CA LEU A 59 20.76 -3.22 -13.14
C LEU A 59 20.83 -1.83 -13.80
N ALA A 60 20.80 -0.76 -13.00
CA ALA A 60 20.92 0.60 -13.50
C ALA A 60 22.29 0.88 -14.12
N CYS A 61 23.35 0.24 -13.62
CA CYS A 61 24.71 0.34 -14.18
C CYS A 61 24.86 -0.42 -15.50
N ILE A 62 24.05 -1.46 -15.74
CA ILE A 62 24.13 -2.28 -16.97
C ILE A 62 23.57 -1.48 -18.17
N PRO A 63 24.31 -1.38 -19.30
CA PRO A 63 23.89 -0.62 -20.48
C PRO A 63 22.87 -1.34 -21.39
N ILE A 64 21.86 -1.98 -20.79
CA ILE A 64 20.76 -2.62 -21.53
C ILE A 64 19.50 -1.75 -21.43
N ALA A 65 19.06 -1.19 -22.55
CA ALA A 65 17.94 -0.25 -22.62
C ALA A 65 16.63 -0.82 -22.04
N ALA A 66 16.35 -2.11 -22.27
CA ALA A 66 15.13 -2.77 -21.80
C ALA A 66 15.03 -2.85 -20.26
N LEU A 67 16.15 -3.02 -19.55
CA LEU A 67 16.18 -3.12 -18.09
C LEU A 67 16.23 -1.75 -17.42
N ARG A 68 16.81 -0.74 -18.09
CA ARG A 68 16.87 0.64 -17.57
C ARG A 68 15.52 1.32 -17.48
N ALA A 69 14.59 1.03 -18.39
CA ALA A 69 13.27 1.66 -18.38
C ALA A 69 12.48 1.44 -17.08
N PRO A 70 12.25 0.19 -16.60
CA PRO A 70 11.57 -0.04 -15.33
C PRO A 70 12.38 0.47 -14.12
N ALA A 71 13.70 0.30 -14.12
CA ALA A 71 14.56 0.80 -13.04
C ALA A 71 14.48 2.33 -12.90
N ARG A 72 14.51 3.08 -14.01
CA ARG A 72 14.34 4.55 -14.01
C ARG A 72 12.95 5.00 -13.58
N THR A 73 11.92 4.22 -13.88
CA THR A 73 10.56 4.49 -13.40
C THR A 73 10.50 4.30 -11.89
N MET A 74 11.04 3.19 -11.36
CA MET A 74 11.12 2.94 -9.92
C MET A 74 11.96 3.99 -9.20
N GLN A 75 13.14 4.35 -9.75
CA GLN A 75 14.00 5.39 -9.20
C GLN A 75 13.33 6.76 -9.20
N ARG A 76 12.61 7.13 -10.27
CA ARG A 76 11.83 8.38 -10.28
C ARG A 76 10.74 8.35 -9.20
N VAL A 77 9.99 7.26 -9.10
CA VAL A 77 8.95 7.12 -8.07
C VAL A 77 9.55 7.24 -6.67
N LEU A 78 10.63 6.51 -6.36
CA LEU A 78 11.31 6.57 -5.07
C LEU A 78 11.92 7.96 -4.80
N SER A 79 12.54 8.58 -5.80
CA SER A 79 13.13 9.91 -5.70
C SER A 79 12.09 11.00 -5.52
N THR A 80 10.92 10.89 -6.15
CA THR A 80 9.81 11.84 -5.97
C THR A 80 9.20 11.68 -4.57
N PHE A 81 9.07 10.44 -4.07
CA PHE A 81 8.56 10.22 -2.72
C PHE A 81 9.53 10.66 -1.62
N LEU A 82 10.80 10.28 -1.73
CA LEU A 82 11.82 10.54 -0.71
C LEU A 82 12.47 11.92 -0.87
N GLY A 83 12.85 12.28 -2.09
CA GLY A 83 13.62 13.49 -2.38
C GLY A 83 12.87 14.79 -2.11
N ASP A 84 11.59 14.87 -2.45
CA ASP A 84 10.82 16.10 -2.24
C ASP A 84 10.45 16.31 -0.75
N CYS A 85 10.26 15.21 0.00
CA CYS A 85 10.13 15.28 1.47
C CYS A 85 11.44 15.76 2.11
N GLN A 86 12.57 15.28 1.59
CA GLN A 86 13.90 15.64 2.05
C GLN A 86 14.24 17.09 1.71
N ALA A 87 13.88 17.58 0.52
CA ALA A 87 14.09 18.98 0.14
C ALA A 87 13.38 19.98 1.07
N LEU A 88 12.21 19.64 1.60
CA LEU A 88 11.48 20.49 2.55
C LEU A 88 12.09 20.48 3.98
N VAL A 89 12.91 19.48 4.30
CA VAL A 89 13.50 19.30 5.64
C VAL A 89 14.97 19.67 5.68
N ASP A 90 15.75 19.20 4.70
CA ASP A 90 17.21 19.26 4.70
C ASP A 90 17.75 20.52 4.03
N ASP A 91 17.01 21.13 3.09
CA ASP A 91 17.37 22.40 2.47
C ASP A 91 16.50 23.55 3.03
N PRO A 92 17.00 24.28 4.05
CA PRO A 92 16.24 25.37 4.67
C PRO A 92 15.95 26.50 3.68
N VAL A 93 16.76 26.67 2.62
CA VAL A 93 16.57 27.72 1.62
C VAL A 93 15.41 27.35 0.70
N SER A 94 15.42 26.13 0.14
CA SER A 94 14.30 25.64 -0.69
C SER A 94 13.00 25.56 0.11
N GLY A 95 13.06 25.07 1.35
CA GLY A 95 11.90 25.03 2.25
C GLY A 95 11.34 26.42 2.55
N ALA A 96 12.19 27.42 2.82
CA ALA A 96 11.77 28.80 3.01
C ALA A 96 11.14 29.37 1.73
N ALA A 97 11.74 29.15 0.56
CA ALA A 97 11.20 29.65 -0.72
C ALA A 97 9.80 29.09 -1.02
N ILE A 98 9.60 27.78 -0.80
CA ILE A 98 8.28 27.12 -0.97
C ILE A 98 7.25 27.74 -0.01
N ARG A 99 7.58 27.89 1.27
CA ARG A 99 6.66 28.48 2.26
C ARG A 99 6.37 29.95 1.97
N THR A 100 7.36 30.76 1.59
CA THR A 100 7.16 32.16 1.23
C THR A 100 6.23 32.29 0.03
N ARG A 101 6.40 31.44 -1.00
CA ARG A 101 5.49 31.42 -2.14
C ARG A 101 4.07 31.02 -1.73
N PHE A 102 3.94 29.93 -0.97
CA PHE A 102 2.66 29.46 -0.46
C PHE A 102 1.92 30.55 0.35
N HIS A 103 2.64 31.24 1.25
CA HIS A 103 2.09 32.36 2.03
C HIS A 103 1.59 33.50 1.16
N ARG A 104 2.39 33.93 0.17
CA ARG A 104 1.99 34.99 -0.76
C ARG A 104 0.73 34.62 -1.52
N ASP A 105 0.69 33.41 -2.08
CA ASP A 105 -0.46 32.91 -2.86
C ASP A 105 -1.71 32.79 -1.96
N LEU A 106 -1.54 32.34 -0.71
CA LEU A 106 -2.61 32.21 0.27
C LEU A 106 -3.14 33.58 0.74
N GLU A 107 -2.27 34.55 0.95
CA GLU A 107 -2.64 35.94 1.30
C GLU A 107 -3.38 36.60 0.14
N ASP A 108 -2.89 36.45 -1.08
CA ASP A 108 -3.53 36.93 -2.30
C ASP A 108 -4.93 36.32 -2.49
N LEU A 109 -5.08 35.02 -2.24
CA LEU A 109 -6.38 34.35 -2.28
C LEU A 109 -7.30 34.87 -1.17
N SER A 110 -6.79 34.93 0.06
CA SER A 110 -7.52 35.38 1.24
C SER A 110 -8.11 36.79 1.07
N ARG A 111 -7.38 37.72 0.43
CA ARG A 111 -7.89 39.07 0.12
C ARG A 111 -9.08 39.10 -0.84
N ARG A 112 -9.21 38.08 -1.70
CA ARG A 112 -10.19 38.04 -2.80
C ARG A 112 -11.38 37.13 -2.50
N THR A 113 -11.33 36.35 -1.43
CA THR A 113 -12.36 35.36 -1.11
C THR A 113 -12.89 35.53 0.30
N ARG A 114 -14.19 35.29 0.51
CA ARG A 114 -14.79 35.35 1.85
C ARG A 114 -14.28 34.24 2.77
N ASP A 115 -14.13 33.03 2.24
CA ASP A 115 -13.69 31.84 2.98
C ASP A 115 -12.63 31.10 2.15
N VAL A 116 -11.60 30.58 2.82
CA VAL A 116 -10.55 29.77 2.21
C VAL A 116 -10.61 28.34 2.74
N VAL A 117 -10.46 27.39 1.83
CA VAL A 117 -10.28 25.96 2.14
C VAL A 117 -9.02 25.49 1.45
N ILE A 118 -8.15 24.81 2.21
CA ILE A 118 -6.92 24.22 1.67
C ILE A 118 -7.13 22.71 1.54
N ILE A 119 -6.88 22.18 0.35
CA ILE A 119 -6.82 20.74 0.13
C ILE A 119 -5.39 20.38 -0.24
N ALA A 120 -4.79 19.54 0.59
CA ALA A 120 -3.37 19.26 0.53
C ALA A 120 -3.14 17.75 0.44
N HIS A 121 -2.41 17.32 -0.58
CA HIS A 121 -2.05 15.91 -0.78
C HIS A 121 -0.57 15.70 -0.50
N SER A 122 -0.23 14.57 0.13
CA SER A 122 1.16 14.18 0.38
C SER A 122 1.96 15.28 1.07
N GLN A 123 3.07 15.75 0.46
CA GLN A 123 3.93 16.82 0.94
C GLN A 123 3.25 18.19 1.02
N GLY A 124 2.20 18.42 0.23
CA GLY A 124 1.39 19.64 0.35
C GLY A 124 0.83 19.80 1.76
N ALA A 125 0.57 18.69 2.47
CA ALA A 125 0.12 18.71 3.86
C ALA A 125 1.21 19.26 4.79
N ALA A 126 2.48 18.92 4.55
CA ALA A 126 3.62 19.45 5.29
C ALA A 126 3.83 20.94 5.05
N VAL A 127 3.83 21.37 3.79
CA VAL A 127 3.93 22.79 3.44
C VAL A 127 2.79 23.57 4.09
N THR A 128 1.56 23.05 4.03
CA THR A 128 0.38 23.68 4.64
C THR A 128 0.54 23.80 6.16
N ALA A 129 0.82 22.68 6.85
CA ALA A 129 0.92 22.68 8.31
C ALA A 129 2.05 23.61 8.81
N PHE A 130 3.22 23.61 8.18
CA PHE A 130 4.31 24.48 8.60
C PHE A 130 4.09 25.95 8.25
N SER A 131 3.47 26.25 7.11
CA SER A 131 3.18 27.64 6.75
C SER A 131 2.10 28.20 7.67
N LEU A 132 1.01 27.48 7.90
CA LEU A 132 -0.08 27.96 8.77
C LEU A 132 0.32 28.17 10.23
N ARG A 133 1.44 27.56 10.68
CA ARG A 133 2.07 27.86 11.97
C ARG A 133 2.66 29.26 12.04
N GLU A 134 3.22 29.76 10.95
CA GLU A 134 3.86 31.07 10.87
C GLU A 134 2.81 32.17 10.65
N SER A 135 1.82 31.92 9.79
CA SER A 135 0.72 32.83 9.50
C SER A 135 -0.50 32.06 9.05
N CYS A 136 -1.63 32.25 9.75
CA CYS A 136 -2.92 31.68 9.36
C CYS A 136 -3.89 32.82 9.01
N PRO A 137 -4.41 32.90 7.78
CA PRO A 137 -5.42 33.88 7.42
C PRO A 137 -6.67 33.74 8.29
N GLY A 138 -7.28 34.87 8.65
CA GLY A 138 -8.48 34.89 9.51
C GLY A 138 -9.73 34.28 8.87
N ASN A 139 -9.76 34.17 7.53
CA ASN A 139 -10.83 33.55 6.76
C ASN A 139 -10.54 32.10 6.31
N LEU A 140 -9.44 31.50 6.77
CA LEU A 140 -9.22 30.06 6.56
C LEU A 140 -10.16 29.25 7.46
N ARG A 141 -11.05 28.45 6.85
CA ARG A 141 -12.08 27.70 7.56
C ARG A 141 -11.77 26.22 7.70
N GLU A 142 -11.14 25.63 6.69
CA GLU A 142 -10.95 24.18 6.59
C GLU A 142 -9.60 23.84 5.95
N VAL A 143 -8.94 22.83 6.50
CA VAL A 143 -7.81 22.13 5.89
C VAL A 143 -8.18 20.66 5.72
N VAL A 144 -8.04 20.16 4.49
CA VAL A 144 -8.23 18.75 4.17
C VAL A 144 -6.88 18.18 3.75
N THR A 145 -6.38 17.20 4.49
CA THR A 145 -5.16 16.49 4.13
C THR A 145 -5.46 15.10 3.60
N LEU A 146 -4.74 14.70 2.55
CA LEU A 146 -4.85 13.40 1.89
C LEU A 146 -3.50 12.68 1.99
N GLY A 147 -3.43 11.59 2.75
CA GLY A 147 -2.21 10.78 2.90
C GLY A 147 -1.06 11.58 3.47
N SER A 148 -1.29 12.35 4.55
CA SER A 148 -0.28 13.27 5.07
C SER A 148 0.92 12.51 5.64
N GLY A 149 2.11 12.77 5.10
CA GLY A 149 3.38 12.25 5.63
C GLY A 149 3.84 12.97 6.91
N LEU A 150 2.97 13.78 7.51
CA LEU A 150 3.31 14.76 8.55
C LEU A 150 3.92 14.11 9.78
N ARG A 151 3.34 13.01 10.27
CA ARG A 151 3.87 12.32 11.44
C ARG A 151 5.30 11.84 11.23
N LYS A 152 5.58 11.22 10.07
CA LYS A 152 6.93 10.76 9.73
C LYS A 152 7.90 11.92 9.60
N LEU A 153 7.47 12.98 8.92
CA LEU A 153 8.29 14.17 8.73
C LEU A 153 8.62 14.86 10.05
N ALA A 154 7.64 14.92 10.95
CA ALA A 154 7.78 15.46 12.29
C ALA A 154 8.74 14.59 13.13
N SER A 155 8.62 13.26 13.05
CA SER A 155 9.59 12.35 13.66
C SER A 155 11.00 12.51 13.08
N LEU A 156 11.15 12.71 11.76
CA LEU A 156 12.44 12.95 11.12
C LEU A 156 13.08 14.27 11.56
N ARG A 157 12.29 15.33 11.72
CA ARG A 157 12.77 16.61 12.27
C ARG A 157 13.11 16.56 13.75
N ALA A 158 12.41 15.69 14.49
CA ALA A 158 12.69 15.46 15.89
C ALA A 158 13.95 14.61 16.11
N LEU A 159 14.50 13.97 15.07
CA LEU A 159 15.78 13.27 15.18
C LEU A 159 16.89 14.28 15.49
N PRO A 160 17.56 14.16 16.65
CA PRO A 160 18.71 14.99 17.01
C PRO A 160 19.81 14.94 15.96
N THR A 161 20.47 16.09 15.78
CA THR A 161 21.64 16.36 14.92
C THR A 161 22.67 15.22 14.86
N SER A 162 23.21 15.00 13.64
CA SER A 162 24.41 14.26 13.19
C SER A 162 24.92 13.03 13.94
N LYS A 163 25.02 13.01 15.27
CA LYS A 163 25.51 11.89 16.07
C LYS A 163 24.53 10.72 16.12
N GLU A 164 23.23 11.01 16.20
CA GLU A 164 22.20 9.95 16.18
C GLU A 164 21.95 9.43 14.77
N ILE A 165 22.05 10.31 13.75
CA ILE A 165 22.07 9.91 12.34
C ILE A 165 23.29 9.05 12.03
N LEU A 166 24.46 9.40 12.56
CA LEU A 166 25.68 8.59 12.45
C LEU A 166 25.48 7.23 13.15
N GLY A 167 24.87 7.23 14.34
CA GLY A 167 24.46 6.00 15.02
C GLY A 167 23.56 5.15 14.12
N ALA A 168 22.42 5.68 13.67
CA ALA A 168 21.48 4.99 12.79
C ALA A 168 22.12 4.51 11.47
N SER A 169 23.06 5.26 10.91
CA SER A 169 23.82 4.91 9.71
C SER A 169 24.81 3.76 9.98
N ILE A 170 25.53 3.82 11.10
CA ILE A 170 26.41 2.72 11.55
C ILE A 170 25.57 1.46 11.82
N TRP A 171 24.39 1.61 12.40
CA TRP A 171 23.48 0.50 12.67
C TRP A 171 22.88 -0.10 11.39
N SER A 172 22.45 0.72 10.43
CA SER A 172 21.95 0.24 9.14
C SER A 172 23.06 -0.38 8.28
N LEU A 173 24.30 0.09 8.40
CA LEU A 173 25.47 -0.57 7.85
C LEU A 173 25.70 -1.94 8.50
N GLY A 174 25.67 -2.01 9.84
CA GLY A 174 25.76 -3.27 10.58
C GLY A 174 24.65 -4.25 10.20
N LEU A 175 23.44 -3.74 9.92
CA LEU A 175 22.31 -4.50 9.42
C LEU A 175 22.57 -5.07 8.03
N GLY A 176 23.06 -4.24 7.10
CA GLY A 176 23.45 -4.68 5.76
C GLY A 176 24.54 -5.75 5.79
N ILE A 177 25.53 -5.60 6.68
CA ILE A 177 26.59 -6.59 6.91
C ILE A 177 26.00 -7.89 7.48
N GLY A 178 25.12 -7.83 8.46
CA GLY A 178 24.45 -9.01 9.03
C GLY A 178 23.66 -9.79 7.98
N VAL A 179 22.94 -9.09 7.10
CA VAL A 179 22.24 -9.70 5.96
C VAL A 179 23.21 -10.37 4.99
N ALA A 180 24.28 -9.68 4.61
CA ALA A 180 25.29 -10.22 3.72
C ALA A 180 25.95 -11.48 4.30
N LEU A 181 26.23 -11.49 5.61
CA LEU A 181 26.77 -12.65 6.31
C LEU A 181 25.77 -13.81 6.37
N CYS A 182 24.47 -13.55 6.58
CA CYS A 182 23.42 -14.57 6.47
C CYS A 182 23.38 -15.21 5.07
N VAL A 183 23.40 -14.39 4.02
CA VAL A 183 23.42 -14.89 2.64
C VAL A 183 24.67 -15.72 2.39
N LEU A 184 25.85 -15.25 2.84
CA LEU A 184 27.11 -15.96 2.68
C LEU A 184 27.11 -17.31 3.41
N THR A 185 26.57 -17.37 4.64
CA THR A 185 26.48 -18.61 5.42
C THR A 185 25.53 -19.63 4.80
N ILE A 186 24.42 -19.18 4.21
CA ILE A 186 23.54 -20.04 3.40
C ILE A 186 24.31 -20.59 2.20
N LEU A 187 25.01 -19.73 1.45
CA LEU A 187 25.79 -20.14 0.28
C LEU A 187 26.93 -21.11 0.63
N MET A 188 27.48 -21.02 1.84
CA MET A 188 28.54 -21.90 2.35
C MET A 188 28.01 -23.16 3.05
N GLY A 189 26.69 -23.36 3.11
CA GLY A 189 26.07 -24.54 3.75
C GLY A 189 26.23 -24.59 5.28
N ARG A 190 26.49 -23.46 5.94
CA ARG A 190 26.69 -23.36 7.40
C ARG A 190 25.44 -22.88 8.11
N THR A 191 24.56 -23.82 8.39
CA THR A 191 23.25 -23.59 9.03
C THR A 191 23.33 -23.31 10.54
N ASP A 192 24.41 -23.72 11.18
CA ASP A 192 24.73 -23.47 12.60
C ASP A 192 24.96 -21.99 12.89
N LEU A 193 25.66 -21.29 12.00
CA LEU A 193 25.94 -19.86 12.15
C LEU A 193 24.73 -18.98 11.79
N LEU A 194 23.85 -19.48 10.91
CA LEU A 194 22.67 -18.76 10.44
C LEU A 194 21.74 -18.37 11.60
N LEU A 195 21.45 -19.32 12.50
CA LEU A 195 20.55 -19.08 13.63
C LEU A 195 21.09 -18.01 14.57
N PHE A 196 22.41 -17.98 14.79
CA PHE A 196 23.08 -16.99 15.62
C PHE A 196 23.01 -15.58 15.02
N VAL A 197 23.30 -15.45 13.72
CA VAL A 197 23.20 -14.16 13.00
C VAL A 197 21.75 -13.68 12.94
N LEU A 198 20.79 -14.57 12.65
CA LEU A 198 19.38 -14.22 12.60
C LEU A 198 18.85 -13.76 13.96
N THR A 199 19.26 -14.43 15.04
CA THR A 199 18.86 -14.07 16.42
C THR A 199 19.42 -12.70 16.80
N GLY A 200 20.72 -12.47 16.60
CA GLY A 200 21.34 -11.15 16.88
C GLY A 200 20.72 -10.02 16.05
N PHE A 201 20.35 -10.31 14.81
CA PHE A 201 19.70 -9.39 13.89
C PHE A 201 18.26 -9.02 14.31
N VAL A 202 17.44 -10.02 14.65
CA VAL A 202 16.07 -9.82 15.15
C VAL A 202 16.11 -9.02 16.46
N THR A 203 17.00 -9.37 17.38
CA THR A 203 17.15 -8.65 18.66
C THR A 203 17.54 -7.19 18.45
N ALA A 204 18.43 -6.90 17.50
CA ALA A 204 18.83 -5.53 17.18
C ALA A 204 17.66 -4.71 16.60
N ILE A 205 16.90 -5.27 15.64
CA ILE A 205 15.73 -4.59 15.07
C ILE A 205 14.64 -4.36 16.11
N VAL A 206 14.35 -5.36 16.94
CA VAL A 206 13.38 -5.24 18.04
C VAL A 206 13.82 -4.15 19.02
N ALA A 207 15.08 -4.15 19.45
CA ALA A 207 15.61 -3.12 20.31
C ALA A 207 15.51 -1.71 19.69
N LEU A 208 15.66 -1.58 18.37
CA LEU A 208 15.50 -0.32 17.62
C LEU A 208 14.04 0.13 17.50
N GLY A 209 13.13 -0.79 17.17
CA GLY A 209 11.70 -0.51 17.03
C GLY A 209 11.05 -0.05 18.34
N PHE A 210 11.58 -0.49 19.47
CA PHE A 210 11.13 -0.08 20.80
C PHE A 210 11.84 1.15 21.37
N ALA A 211 12.92 1.63 20.74
CA ALA A 211 13.78 2.63 21.36
C ALA A 211 13.25 4.06 21.32
N GLN A 212 12.30 4.43 20.46
CA GLN A 212 12.00 5.85 20.24
C GLN A 212 10.53 6.13 19.83
N PRO A 213 9.62 6.41 20.77
CA PRO A 213 8.45 7.22 20.47
C PRO A 213 8.89 8.68 20.37
N LEU A 214 9.45 9.08 19.21
CA LEU A 214 9.69 10.50 18.94
C LEU A 214 8.35 11.15 18.61
N ASP A 215 7.73 11.78 19.63
CA ASP A 215 6.58 12.66 19.44
C ASP A 215 7.03 13.99 18.81
N GLY A 216 7.46 13.92 17.55
CA GLY A 216 7.77 15.10 16.76
C GLY A 216 6.55 15.96 16.43
N THR A 217 5.34 15.45 16.70
CA THR A 217 4.08 16.13 16.36
C THR A 217 3.61 17.13 17.41
N SER A 218 4.28 17.19 18.57
CA SER A 218 3.93 18.06 19.71
C SER A 218 3.77 19.53 19.29
N ASP A 219 4.67 20.02 18.46
CA ASP A 219 4.67 21.35 17.86
C ASP A 219 3.42 21.65 17.01
N ILE A 220 3.08 20.73 16.10
CA ILE A 220 1.91 20.86 15.21
C ILE A 220 0.63 20.79 16.05
N ARG A 221 0.62 19.94 17.07
CA ARG A 221 -0.49 19.80 18.02
C ARG A 221 -0.71 21.06 18.84
N ALA A 222 0.37 21.65 19.39
CA ALA A 222 0.29 22.89 20.15
C ALA A 222 -0.29 24.02 19.30
N TRP A 223 0.17 24.14 18.05
CA TRP A 223 -0.40 25.08 17.09
C TRP A 223 -1.89 24.81 16.82
N LEU A 224 -2.28 23.56 16.53
CA LEU A 224 -3.67 23.24 16.22
C LEU A 224 -4.62 23.55 17.39
N ARG A 225 -4.16 23.34 18.63
CA ARG A 225 -4.89 23.73 19.84
C ARG A 225 -5.03 25.25 19.96
N SER A 226 -4.00 26.01 19.60
CA SER A 226 -4.05 27.48 19.58
C SER A 226 -5.07 28.03 18.56
N MET A 227 -5.39 27.25 17.54
CA MET A 227 -6.37 27.58 16.50
C MET A 227 -7.81 27.16 16.85
N SER A 228 -8.05 26.74 18.10
CA SER A 228 -9.34 26.18 18.52
C SER A 228 -10.52 27.10 18.21
N GLY A 229 -11.47 26.57 17.43
CA GLY A 229 -12.78 27.17 17.12
C GLY A 229 -12.88 27.87 15.76
N ARG A 230 -11.75 28.16 15.09
CA ARG A 230 -11.76 28.86 13.79
C ARG A 230 -11.46 27.97 12.59
N LEU A 231 -10.60 26.96 12.79
CA LEU A 231 -10.08 26.10 11.74
C LEU A 231 -10.47 24.66 12.01
N ARG A 232 -11.10 24.00 11.03
CA ARG A 232 -11.34 22.56 11.02
C ARG A 232 -10.29 21.85 10.16
N TRP A 233 -9.88 20.67 10.59
CA TRP A 233 -8.91 19.84 9.90
C TRP A 233 -9.45 18.41 9.72
N LEU A 234 -9.75 18.04 8.48
CA LEU A 234 -10.07 16.68 8.06
C LEU A 234 -8.79 15.98 7.54
N ASP A 235 -8.35 14.91 8.21
CA ASP A 235 -7.17 14.13 7.79
C ASP A 235 -7.57 12.75 7.24
N LEU A 236 -7.61 12.64 5.92
CA LEU A 236 -7.94 11.40 5.21
C LEU A 236 -6.68 10.57 4.97
N HIS A 237 -6.64 9.35 5.50
CA HIS A 237 -5.51 8.43 5.34
C HIS A 237 -6.00 7.03 4.94
N ALA A 238 -5.23 6.29 4.16
CA ALA A 238 -5.57 4.94 3.73
C ALA A 238 -4.77 3.92 4.52
N THR A 239 -5.35 2.75 4.79
CA THR A 239 -4.73 1.70 5.61
C THR A 239 -3.35 1.28 5.08
N ASP A 240 -3.24 1.11 3.76
CA ASP A 240 -2.02 0.62 3.12
C ASP A 240 -1.18 1.75 2.52
N ASP A 241 -1.48 3.02 2.81
CA ASP A 241 -0.66 4.15 2.34
C ASP A 241 0.68 4.19 3.12
N PRO A 242 1.81 3.93 2.44
CA PRO A 242 3.12 3.87 3.09
C PRO A 242 3.64 5.24 3.51
N VAL A 243 3.00 6.35 3.16
CA VAL A 243 3.46 7.69 3.55
C VAL A 243 2.81 8.12 4.86
N SER A 244 1.48 8.03 4.97
CA SER A 244 0.77 8.40 6.20
C SER A 244 0.97 7.40 7.35
N ASN A 245 0.98 6.09 7.06
CA ASN A 245 1.00 5.02 8.06
C ASN A 245 -0.13 5.13 9.11
N GLY A 246 -1.25 5.76 8.77
CA GLY A 246 -2.34 6.07 9.73
C GLY A 246 -2.54 7.58 9.94
N PRO A 247 -3.27 7.98 11.00
CA PRO A 247 -3.59 9.38 11.25
C PRO A 247 -2.34 10.18 11.68
N THR A 248 -2.35 11.49 11.39
CA THR A 248 -1.28 12.43 11.81
C THR A 248 -1.05 12.41 13.32
N PHE A 249 -2.15 12.48 14.07
CA PHE A 249 -2.19 12.35 15.52
C PHE A 249 -2.78 11.00 15.91
N ASP A 250 -2.22 10.35 16.93
CA ASP A 250 -2.83 9.14 17.48
C ASP A 250 -4.21 9.44 18.12
N THR A 251 -4.94 8.41 18.53
CA THR A 251 -6.30 8.58 19.07
C THR A 251 -6.34 9.44 20.34
N SER A 252 -5.34 9.34 21.23
CA SER A 252 -5.32 10.13 22.47
C SER A 252 -4.98 11.60 22.20
N GLN A 253 -4.10 11.85 21.24
CA GLN A 253 -3.72 13.18 20.79
C GLN A 253 -4.83 13.86 19.97
N ALA A 254 -5.53 13.10 19.13
CA ALA A 254 -6.66 13.56 18.34
C ALA A 254 -7.79 14.09 19.23
N SER A 255 -8.11 13.38 20.32
CA SER A 255 -9.10 13.81 21.32
C SER A 255 -8.77 15.16 21.97
N ALA A 256 -7.49 15.53 22.02
CA ALA A 256 -7.05 16.81 22.56
C ALA A 256 -7.06 17.95 21.51
N CYS A 257 -7.53 17.68 20.29
CA CYS A 257 -7.65 18.62 19.20
C CYS A 257 -9.09 18.55 18.63
N PRO A 258 -10.06 19.28 19.22
CA PRO A 258 -11.48 19.09 18.90
C PRO A 258 -11.85 19.37 17.43
N ASN A 259 -11.01 20.13 16.72
CA ASN A 259 -11.22 20.44 15.31
C ASN A 259 -10.45 19.51 14.35
N TYR A 260 -9.77 18.50 14.86
CA TYR A 260 -9.06 17.49 14.07
C TYR A 260 -9.92 16.24 13.92
N THR A 261 -10.21 15.85 12.69
CA THR A 261 -10.99 14.65 12.38
C THR A 261 -10.16 13.71 11.51
N PRO A 262 -9.51 12.69 12.11
CA PRO A 262 -8.86 11.64 11.35
C PRO A 262 -9.92 10.70 10.77
N VAL A 263 -9.82 10.39 9.48
CA VAL A 263 -10.71 9.41 8.82
C VAL A 263 -9.87 8.45 8.01
N GLU A 264 -9.98 7.17 8.35
CA GLU A 264 -9.43 6.10 7.55
C GLU A 264 -10.34 5.82 6.33
N VAL A 265 -9.75 5.67 5.15
CA VAL A 265 -10.45 5.34 3.90
C VAL A 265 -9.90 4.06 3.27
N ALA A 266 -10.79 3.23 2.74
CA ALA A 266 -10.43 2.07 1.94
C ALA A 266 -10.18 2.52 0.48
N ASN A 267 -8.92 2.82 0.15
CA ASN A 267 -8.56 3.29 -1.19
C ASN A 267 -8.49 2.13 -2.21
N VAL A 268 -7.31 1.73 -2.69
CA VAL A 268 -7.18 0.57 -3.60
C VAL A 268 -6.56 -0.64 -2.89
N GLY A 269 -6.17 -0.49 -1.63
CA GLY A 269 -5.54 -1.50 -0.79
C GLY A 269 -4.17 -1.90 -1.31
N SER A 270 -3.42 -0.98 -1.92
CA SER A 270 -2.12 -1.24 -2.51
C SER A 270 -1.09 -0.26 -1.97
N ILE A 271 0.02 -0.80 -1.44
CA ILE A 271 1.15 -0.01 -0.93
C ILE A 271 1.65 1.02 -1.97
N LEU A 272 1.67 0.66 -3.25
CA LEU A 272 2.18 1.55 -4.30
C LEU A 272 1.17 2.61 -4.74
N PHE A 273 -0.12 2.27 -4.77
CA PHE A 273 -1.14 3.11 -5.40
C PHE A 273 -2.00 3.87 -4.39
N ASP A 274 -2.15 3.38 -3.16
CA ASP A 274 -3.01 4.00 -2.15
C ASP A 274 -2.61 5.45 -1.89
N HIS A 275 -1.32 5.76 -1.98
CA HIS A 275 -0.85 7.12 -1.78
C HIS A 275 -1.26 8.08 -2.91
N THR A 276 -1.30 7.64 -4.17
CA THR A 276 -1.47 8.54 -5.33
C THR A 276 -2.89 8.57 -5.88
N THR A 277 -3.78 7.67 -5.45
CA THR A 277 -5.12 7.51 -6.05
C THR A 277 -6.26 8.00 -5.19
N TYR A 278 -6.03 8.82 -4.14
CA TYR A 278 -7.10 9.36 -3.29
C TYR A 278 -8.24 10.00 -4.10
N TRP A 279 -7.91 10.77 -5.14
CA TRP A 279 -8.88 11.44 -6.01
C TRP A 279 -9.72 10.49 -6.88
N ARG A 280 -9.32 9.22 -7.01
CA ARG A 280 -10.10 8.18 -7.70
C ARG A 280 -11.06 7.45 -6.76
N ASN A 281 -11.07 7.79 -5.47
CA ASN A 281 -12.01 7.25 -4.49
C ASN A 281 -13.25 8.15 -4.42
N ASP A 282 -14.14 7.94 -5.37
CA ASP A 282 -15.44 8.59 -5.54
C ASP A 282 -16.46 8.24 -4.45
N GLU A 283 -16.22 7.17 -3.69
CA GLU A 283 -17.17 6.64 -2.69
C GLU A 283 -16.87 7.13 -1.27
N GLN A 284 -15.60 7.43 -0.96
CA GLN A 284 -15.21 7.82 0.39
C GLN A 284 -14.48 9.15 0.45
N VAL A 285 -13.53 9.40 -0.45
CA VAL A 285 -12.71 10.62 -0.41
C VAL A 285 -13.50 11.78 -0.99
N LEU A 286 -13.94 11.67 -2.25
CA LEU A 286 -14.58 12.77 -2.95
C LEU A 286 -15.85 13.29 -2.23
N PRO A 287 -16.78 12.45 -1.75
CA PRO A 287 -17.99 12.94 -1.07
C PRO A 287 -17.66 13.70 0.22
N ARG A 288 -16.62 13.29 0.95
CA ARG A 288 -16.17 13.99 2.16
C ARG A 288 -15.53 15.34 1.82
N VAL A 289 -14.67 15.40 0.81
CA VAL A 289 -14.06 16.67 0.38
C VAL A 289 -15.14 17.64 -0.11
N VAL A 290 -16.03 17.18 -0.99
CA VAL A 290 -17.13 17.97 -1.53
C VAL A 290 -18.09 18.41 -0.43
N GLY A 291 -18.43 17.53 0.51
CA GLY A 291 -19.27 17.87 1.66
C GLY A 291 -18.64 18.94 2.56
N ARG A 292 -17.32 18.93 2.77
CA ARG A 292 -16.62 20.00 3.50
C ARG A 292 -16.65 21.33 2.75
N LEU A 293 -16.43 21.32 1.44
CA LEU A 293 -16.51 22.52 0.60
C LEU A 293 -17.93 23.11 0.59
N ALA A 294 -18.95 22.26 0.47
CA ALA A 294 -20.35 22.62 0.56
C ALA A 294 -20.68 23.28 1.90
N ALA A 295 -20.28 22.66 3.01
CA ALA A 295 -20.48 23.19 4.36
C ALA A 295 -19.80 24.55 4.59
N VAL A 296 -18.63 24.79 4.00
CA VAL A 296 -17.95 26.11 4.10
C VAL A 296 -18.61 27.15 3.19
N SER A 297 -19.02 26.75 1.98
CA SER A 297 -19.68 27.66 1.03
C SER A 297 -21.13 28.00 1.41
N GLY A 298 -21.77 27.19 2.27
CA GLY A 298 -23.19 27.29 2.59
C GLY A 298 -24.09 26.72 1.49
N VAL A 299 -23.54 25.96 0.54
CA VAL A 299 -24.32 25.27 -0.50
C VAL A 299 -24.85 23.98 0.09
N ASP A 300 -26.18 23.83 0.10
CA ASP A 300 -26.80 22.55 0.41
C ASP A 300 -26.72 21.64 -0.82
N LEU A 301 -25.99 20.53 -0.68
CA LEU A 301 -25.85 19.50 -1.71
C LEU A 301 -26.86 18.36 -1.53
N GLY A 302 -27.78 18.45 -0.56
CA GLY A 302 -28.70 17.37 -0.20
C GLY A 302 -27.98 16.13 0.33
N LEU A 303 -26.74 16.28 0.82
CA LEU A 303 -25.93 15.14 1.28
C LEU A 303 -26.56 14.44 2.47
N GLU A 304 -27.26 15.15 3.35
CA GLU A 304 -28.01 14.54 4.48
C GLU A 304 -29.06 13.53 3.98
N THR A 305 -29.72 13.83 2.86
CA THR A 305 -30.68 12.89 2.25
C THR A 305 -29.96 11.68 1.62
N CYS A 306 -28.72 11.89 1.17
CA CYS A 306 -27.85 10.87 0.60
C CYS A 306 -26.98 10.14 1.64
N ASP A 307 -27.07 10.45 2.94
CA ASP A 307 -26.19 9.89 3.96
C ASP A 307 -26.24 8.36 3.99
N ARG A 308 -27.44 7.79 3.81
CA ARG A 308 -27.60 6.33 3.70
C ARG A 308 -26.90 5.77 2.46
N LEU A 309 -27.05 6.43 1.31
CA LEU A 309 -26.42 6.00 0.05
C LEU A 309 -24.89 6.09 0.13
N LEU A 310 -24.36 7.17 0.71
CA LEU A 310 -22.93 7.37 0.91
C LEU A 310 -22.37 6.37 1.94
N HIS A 311 -23.11 6.09 3.00
CA HIS A 311 -22.75 5.07 3.98
C HIS A 311 -22.69 3.68 3.33
N ASP A 312 -23.71 3.30 2.55
CA ASP A 312 -23.75 2.03 1.84
C ASP A 312 -22.63 1.91 0.80
N ALA A 313 -22.38 2.96 0.02
CA ALA A 313 -21.29 3.01 -0.96
C ALA A 313 -19.92 2.86 -0.27
N SER A 314 -19.72 3.56 0.85
CA SER A 314 -18.51 3.45 1.68
C SER A 314 -18.32 2.04 2.22
N SER A 315 -19.38 1.41 2.75
CA SER A 315 -19.32 0.04 3.27
C SER A 315 -18.97 -0.98 2.18
N ARG A 316 -19.62 -0.90 1.01
CA ARG A 316 -19.30 -1.75 -0.15
C ARG A 316 -17.87 -1.55 -0.64
N ARG A 317 -17.35 -0.32 -0.60
CA ARG A 317 -15.95 -0.04 -0.97
C ARG A 317 -14.97 -0.78 -0.06
N VAL A 318 -15.20 -0.76 1.26
CA VAL A 318 -14.37 -1.49 2.23
C VAL A 318 -14.34 -2.99 1.91
N GLU A 319 -15.51 -3.60 1.67
CA GLU A 319 -15.62 -5.01 1.30
C GLU A 319 -14.87 -5.34 0.01
N ARG A 320 -15.03 -4.54 -1.04
CA ARG A 320 -14.33 -4.76 -2.33
C ARG A 320 -12.83 -4.62 -2.21
N VAL A 321 -12.34 -3.62 -1.47
CA VAL A 321 -10.90 -3.43 -1.25
C VAL A 321 -10.33 -4.60 -0.43
N HIS A 322 -11.07 -5.06 0.59
CA HIS A 322 -10.68 -6.21 1.38
C HIS A 322 -10.58 -7.48 0.53
N LEU A 323 -11.61 -7.78 -0.27
CA LEU A 323 -11.60 -8.89 -1.21
C LEU A 323 -10.45 -8.79 -2.21
N ALA A 324 -10.25 -7.62 -2.82
CA ALA A 324 -9.15 -7.38 -3.76
C ALA A 324 -7.77 -7.54 -3.10
N ARG A 325 -7.64 -7.21 -1.81
CA ARG A 325 -6.43 -7.42 -1.02
C ARG A 325 -6.21 -8.92 -0.81
N VAL A 326 -7.22 -9.66 -0.36
CA VAL A 326 -7.15 -11.13 -0.16
C VAL A 326 -6.79 -11.85 -1.45
N LEU A 327 -7.46 -11.52 -2.57
CA LEU A 327 -7.18 -12.13 -3.88
C LEU A 327 -5.76 -11.85 -4.35
N ARG A 328 -5.25 -10.62 -4.17
CA ARG A 328 -3.85 -10.29 -4.53
C ARG A 328 -2.84 -11.05 -3.70
N TRP A 329 -3.01 -11.11 -2.39
CA TRP A 329 -2.10 -11.88 -1.53
C TRP A 329 -2.17 -13.37 -1.83
N SER A 330 -3.36 -13.92 -2.08
CA SER A 330 -3.51 -15.32 -2.48
C SER A 330 -2.79 -15.62 -3.80
N ALA A 331 -2.90 -14.72 -4.78
CA ALA A 331 -2.16 -14.84 -6.04
C ALA A 331 -0.64 -14.75 -5.83
N MET A 332 -0.16 -13.80 -5.01
CA MET A 332 1.27 -13.67 -4.69
C MET A 332 1.82 -14.91 -3.95
N LEU A 333 1.06 -15.46 -3.00
CA LEU A 333 1.41 -16.69 -2.30
C LEU A 333 1.40 -17.89 -3.24
N GLY A 334 0.44 -17.97 -4.16
CA GLY A 334 0.40 -19.02 -5.19
C GLY A 334 1.64 -18.97 -6.09
N ILE A 335 2.02 -17.78 -6.57
CA ILE A 335 3.25 -17.57 -7.34
C ILE A 335 4.49 -17.99 -6.53
N GLY A 336 4.58 -17.54 -5.28
CA GLY A 336 5.68 -17.91 -4.38
C GLY A 336 5.75 -19.41 -4.12
N GLY A 337 4.61 -20.07 -3.93
CA GLY A 337 4.51 -21.51 -3.74
C GLY A 337 4.97 -22.30 -4.96
N VAL A 338 4.62 -21.87 -6.17
CA VAL A 338 5.12 -22.48 -7.42
C VAL A 338 6.63 -22.34 -7.55
N ILE A 339 7.18 -21.16 -7.22
CA ILE A 339 8.63 -20.92 -7.25
C ILE A 339 9.36 -21.81 -6.23
N LEU A 340 8.80 -21.99 -5.02
CA LEU A 340 9.42 -22.76 -3.93
C LEU A 340 9.23 -24.27 -4.04
N ALA A 341 8.16 -24.75 -4.67
CA ALA A 341 7.87 -26.18 -4.80
C ALA A 341 8.63 -26.85 -5.94
N SER A 342 9.19 -26.06 -6.87
CA SER A 342 9.89 -26.56 -8.06
C SER A 342 11.23 -25.84 -8.28
N PRO A 343 12.12 -25.70 -7.27
CA PRO A 343 13.40 -25.04 -7.48
C PRO A 343 14.26 -25.82 -8.48
N ASP A 344 14.31 -27.16 -8.33
CA ASP A 344 15.10 -28.03 -9.20
C ASP A 344 14.48 -28.15 -10.60
N ASP A 345 13.16 -28.25 -10.71
CA ASP A 345 12.46 -28.31 -12.01
C ASP A 345 12.48 -26.98 -12.78
N LEU A 346 12.66 -25.84 -12.12
CA LEU A 346 12.84 -24.54 -12.78
C LEU A 346 14.31 -24.26 -13.14
N LEU A 347 15.24 -24.67 -12.27
CA LEU A 347 16.66 -24.36 -12.41
C LEU A 347 17.40 -25.36 -13.30
N HIS A 348 17.11 -26.67 -13.24
CA HIS A 348 17.77 -27.65 -14.10
C HIS A 348 17.54 -27.41 -15.59
N PRO A 349 16.31 -27.15 -16.08
CA PRO A 349 16.09 -26.82 -17.48
C PRO A 349 16.68 -25.45 -17.87
N LEU A 350 16.89 -24.53 -16.92
CA LEU A 350 17.59 -23.27 -17.16
C LEU A 350 19.09 -23.50 -17.33
N GLU A 351 19.68 -24.31 -16.46
CA GLU A 351 21.09 -24.66 -16.53
C GLU A 351 21.41 -25.51 -17.76
N ASP A 352 20.55 -26.47 -18.09
CA ASP A 352 20.65 -27.30 -19.31
C ASP A 352 20.38 -26.49 -20.58
N ALA A 353 19.42 -25.54 -20.58
CA ALA A 353 19.21 -24.65 -21.72
C ALA A 353 20.36 -23.64 -21.93
N ILE A 354 21.05 -23.24 -20.86
CA ILE A 354 22.26 -22.40 -20.94
C ILE A 354 23.45 -23.23 -21.45
N ARG A 355 23.58 -24.49 -21.02
CA ARG A 355 24.66 -25.40 -21.48
C ARG A 355 24.44 -25.95 -22.88
N HIS A 356 23.19 -26.15 -23.30
CA HIS A 356 22.84 -26.78 -24.57
C HIS A 356 21.93 -25.85 -25.37
N ARG A 357 22.55 -25.07 -26.28
CA ARG A 357 21.87 -24.16 -27.23
C ARG A 357 20.75 -24.79 -28.07
N SER A 358 20.58 -26.11 -28.05
CA SER A 358 19.55 -26.86 -28.80
C SER A 358 18.32 -27.26 -27.99
N VAL A 359 18.28 -27.03 -26.66
CA VAL A 359 17.10 -27.31 -25.79
C VAL A 359 16.25 -26.04 -25.55
N VAL A 360 16.60 -24.95 -26.24
CA VAL A 360 15.99 -23.62 -26.13
C VAL A 360 14.48 -23.63 -26.40
N GLU A 361 13.94 -24.62 -27.12
CA GLU A 361 12.51 -24.66 -27.45
C GLU A 361 11.63 -25.24 -26.32
N ALA A 362 12.01 -26.35 -25.68
CA ALA A 362 11.13 -27.00 -24.70
C ALA A 362 11.03 -26.26 -23.35
N GLY A 363 12.16 -25.75 -22.84
CA GLY A 363 12.19 -24.95 -21.61
C GLY A 363 11.55 -23.55 -21.77
N ALA A 364 11.61 -22.98 -22.98
CA ALA A 364 10.91 -21.75 -23.31
C ALA A 364 9.39 -21.96 -23.36
N ILE A 365 8.93 -23.10 -23.90
CA ILE A 365 7.50 -23.45 -23.96
C ILE A 365 6.92 -23.59 -22.54
N LEU A 366 7.56 -24.33 -21.64
CA LEU A 366 7.02 -24.51 -20.27
C LEU A 366 6.99 -23.20 -19.47
N ARG A 367 8.02 -22.34 -19.62
CA ARG A 367 8.04 -21.01 -18.98
C ARG A 367 7.03 -20.06 -19.59
N PHE A 368 6.84 -20.14 -20.90
CA PHE A 368 5.80 -19.39 -21.58
C PHE A 368 4.43 -19.85 -21.10
N GLU A 369 4.17 -21.14 -20.96
CA GLU A 369 2.90 -21.67 -20.47
C GLU A 369 2.62 -21.27 -19.02
N LEU A 370 3.59 -21.39 -18.10
CA LEU A 370 3.41 -20.94 -16.71
C LEU A 370 3.22 -19.42 -16.60
N LEU A 371 3.96 -18.65 -17.40
CA LEU A 371 3.79 -17.19 -17.47
C LEU A 371 2.42 -16.83 -18.06
N VAL A 372 1.96 -17.53 -19.10
CA VAL A 372 0.64 -17.35 -19.70
C VAL A 372 -0.45 -17.70 -18.71
N VAL A 373 -0.34 -18.80 -17.96
CA VAL A 373 -1.32 -19.17 -16.91
C VAL A 373 -1.35 -18.10 -15.82
N ALA A 374 -0.20 -17.62 -15.35
CA ALA A 374 -0.14 -16.57 -14.35
C ALA A 374 -0.74 -15.23 -14.86
N ILE A 375 -0.44 -14.86 -16.11
CA ILE A 375 -1.00 -13.67 -16.76
C ILE A 375 -2.51 -13.83 -16.96
N VAL A 376 -2.99 -14.99 -17.41
CA VAL A 376 -4.42 -15.28 -17.61
C VAL A 376 -5.16 -15.22 -16.27
N CYS A 377 -4.64 -15.84 -15.21
CA CYS A 377 -5.21 -15.75 -13.87
C CYS A 377 -5.26 -14.29 -13.37
N TRP A 378 -4.21 -13.51 -13.62
CA TRP A 378 -4.18 -12.09 -13.28
C TRP A 378 -5.18 -11.26 -14.10
N ILE A 379 -5.29 -11.51 -15.41
CA ILE A 379 -6.25 -10.86 -16.31
C ILE A 379 -7.68 -11.20 -15.89
N VAL A 380 -7.99 -12.47 -15.64
CA VAL A 380 -9.32 -12.92 -15.19
C VAL A 380 -9.70 -12.27 -13.87
N ALA A 381 -8.76 -12.19 -12.91
CA ALA A 381 -9.00 -11.49 -11.65
C ALA A 381 -9.26 -9.98 -11.87
N ARG A 382 -8.51 -9.33 -12.78
CA ARG A 382 -8.69 -7.91 -13.11
C ARG A 382 -10.00 -7.65 -13.87
N LEU A 383 -10.39 -8.52 -14.80
CA LEU A 383 -11.64 -8.44 -15.53
C LEU A 383 -12.84 -8.67 -14.61
N ALA A 384 -12.76 -9.62 -13.67
CA ALA A 384 -13.79 -9.84 -12.67
C ALA A 384 -13.97 -8.60 -11.75
N LEU A 385 -12.86 -7.96 -11.34
CA LEU A 385 -12.90 -6.71 -10.57
C LEU A 385 -13.42 -5.52 -11.40
N ALA A 386 -13.09 -5.45 -12.69
CA ALA A 386 -13.61 -4.41 -13.58
C ALA A 386 -15.10 -4.60 -13.85
N TRP A 387 -15.54 -5.84 -14.11
CA TRP A 387 -16.93 -6.20 -14.34
C TRP A 387 -17.82 -5.89 -13.14
N THR A 388 -17.36 -6.22 -11.92
CA THR A 388 -18.08 -5.86 -10.69
C THR A 388 -18.18 -4.34 -10.50
N SER A 389 -17.17 -3.58 -10.91
CA SER A 389 -17.23 -2.11 -10.86
C SER A 389 -18.20 -1.51 -11.89
N VAL A 390 -18.32 -2.11 -13.08
CA VAL A 390 -19.25 -1.66 -14.15
C VAL A 390 -20.70 -1.96 -13.76
N LEU A 391 -21.00 -3.20 -13.35
CA LEU A 391 -22.35 -3.59 -12.93
C LEU A 391 -22.86 -2.74 -11.75
N GLN A 392 -21.98 -2.27 -10.87
CA GLN A 392 -22.37 -1.45 -9.73
C GLN A 392 -22.52 0.03 -10.07
N ARG A 393 -21.78 0.57 -11.04
CA ARG A 393 -22.06 1.92 -11.56
C ARG A 393 -23.47 1.97 -12.15
N ASP A 394 -23.83 0.98 -12.97
CA ASP A 394 -25.17 0.90 -13.54
C ASP A 394 -26.26 0.75 -12.45
N ALA A 395 -25.98 0.00 -11.37
CA ALA A 395 -26.91 -0.14 -10.25
C ALA A 395 -27.05 1.14 -9.38
N LEU A 396 -26.01 1.97 -9.29
CA LEU A 396 -26.06 3.27 -8.61
C LEU A 396 -26.85 4.31 -9.41
N PHE A 397 -26.87 4.20 -10.75
CA PHE A 397 -27.59 5.13 -11.62
C PHE A 397 -28.98 4.62 -12.07
N ARG A 398 -29.31 3.34 -11.84
CA ARG A 398 -30.64 2.76 -12.09
C ARG A 398 -31.07 1.85 -10.94
N PRO A 399 -31.68 2.41 -9.87
CA PRO A 399 -32.27 1.59 -8.83
C PRO A 399 -33.52 0.90 -9.39
N ALA A 400 -33.40 -0.35 -9.83
CA ALA A 400 -34.56 -1.21 -10.02
C ALA A 400 -35.03 -1.70 -8.63
N PRO A 401 -36.29 -1.45 -8.22
CA PRO A 401 -36.74 -1.69 -6.84
C PRO A 401 -36.66 -3.15 -6.37
N ASP A 402 -36.59 -4.13 -7.27
CA ASP A 402 -36.92 -5.53 -6.95
C ASP A 402 -35.85 -6.56 -7.33
N MET A 403 -34.58 -6.18 -7.54
CA MET A 403 -33.56 -7.19 -7.85
C MET A 403 -33.10 -7.96 -6.59
N PRO A 404 -33.26 -9.30 -6.55
CA PRO A 404 -32.76 -10.12 -5.46
C PRO A 404 -31.21 -10.08 -5.37
N ARG A 405 -30.67 -10.33 -4.17
CA ARG A 405 -29.23 -10.24 -3.81
C ARG A 405 -28.33 -11.32 -4.46
N TRP A 406 -28.40 -11.51 -5.78
CA TRP A 406 -27.67 -12.57 -6.51
C TRP A 406 -26.16 -12.32 -6.64
N GLY A 407 -25.70 -11.07 -6.50
CA GLY A 407 -24.32 -10.69 -6.82
C GLY A 407 -23.20 -11.38 -6.01
N SER A 408 -23.42 -11.72 -4.74
CA SER A 408 -22.37 -12.36 -3.91
C SER A 408 -22.26 -13.87 -4.13
N TRP A 409 -23.37 -14.54 -4.44
CA TRP A 409 -23.42 -15.98 -4.66
C TRP A 409 -22.89 -16.38 -6.03
N SER A 410 -23.28 -15.66 -7.09
CA SER A 410 -22.78 -15.91 -8.45
C SER A 410 -21.27 -15.71 -8.55
N PHE A 411 -20.73 -14.72 -7.82
CA PHE A 411 -19.30 -14.43 -7.79
C PHE A 411 -18.50 -15.47 -6.99
N SER A 412 -18.99 -15.87 -5.81
CA SER A 412 -18.37 -16.94 -5.01
C SER A 412 -18.33 -18.26 -5.79
N LEU A 413 -19.41 -18.55 -6.55
CA LEU A 413 -19.47 -19.71 -7.43
C LEU A 413 -18.49 -19.61 -8.60
N ALA A 414 -18.34 -18.44 -9.22
CA ALA A 414 -17.41 -18.21 -10.33
C ALA A 414 -15.93 -18.31 -9.90
N VAL A 415 -15.59 -17.79 -8.72
CA VAL A 415 -14.23 -17.90 -8.15
C VAL A 415 -13.93 -19.32 -7.70
N ALA A 416 -14.89 -20.00 -7.06
CA ALA A 416 -14.76 -21.40 -6.68
C ALA A 416 -14.61 -22.33 -7.90
N THR A 417 -15.39 -22.09 -8.96
CA THR A 417 -15.30 -22.86 -10.22
C THR A 417 -14.01 -22.56 -10.99
N GLY A 418 -13.55 -21.31 -11.06
CA GLY A 418 -12.27 -20.97 -11.68
C GLY A 418 -11.05 -21.56 -10.96
N SER A 419 -11.04 -21.52 -9.63
CA SER A 419 -9.97 -22.10 -8.81
C SER A 419 -9.97 -23.62 -8.89
N SER A 420 -11.15 -24.24 -8.84
CA SER A 420 -11.31 -25.69 -8.98
C SER A 420 -10.99 -26.18 -10.39
N ALA A 421 -11.35 -25.42 -11.43
CA ALA A 421 -11.01 -25.74 -12.81
C ALA A 421 -9.50 -25.65 -13.07
N THR A 422 -8.81 -24.68 -12.45
CA THR A 422 -7.35 -24.55 -12.54
C THR A 422 -6.64 -25.71 -11.83
N CYS A 423 -7.09 -26.07 -10.63
CA CYS A 423 -6.57 -27.23 -9.90
C CYS A 423 -6.87 -28.56 -10.62
N ALA A 424 -8.06 -28.71 -11.20
CA ALA A 424 -8.44 -29.87 -11.99
C ALA A 424 -7.64 -29.96 -13.30
N ALA A 425 -7.40 -28.84 -13.99
CA ALA A 425 -6.56 -28.79 -15.18
C ALA A 425 -5.11 -29.17 -14.86
N LEU A 426 -4.55 -28.68 -13.74
CA LEU A 426 -3.21 -29.07 -13.27
C LEU A 426 -3.13 -30.55 -12.85
N GLY A 427 -4.19 -31.09 -12.22
CA GLY A 427 -4.29 -32.50 -11.87
C GLY A 427 -4.38 -33.42 -13.08
N VAL A 428 -5.22 -33.07 -14.07
CA VAL A 428 -5.34 -33.78 -15.34
C VAL A 428 -4.04 -33.70 -16.13
N TYR A 429 -3.37 -32.54 -16.16
CA TYR A 429 -2.06 -32.37 -16.81
C TYR A 429 -0.99 -33.26 -16.18
N ARG A 430 -0.97 -33.42 -14.85
CA ARG A 430 -0.04 -34.34 -14.16
C ARG A 430 -0.31 -35.81 -14.47
N ILE A 431 -1.58 -36.20 -14.59
CA ILE A 431 -1.98 -37.57 -14.88
C ILE A 431 -1.71 -37.91 -16.34
N VAL A 432 -2.02 -37.00 -17.26
CA VAL A 432 -1.91 -37.20 -18.70
C VAL A 432 -0.47 -37.00 -19.19
N GLY A 433 0.28 -36.06 -18.61
CA GLY A 433 1.70 -35.83 -18.91
C GLY A 433 2.62 -36.97 -18.47
N GLY A 434 2.16 -37.85 -17.57
CA GLY A 434 2.85 -39.10 -17.24
C GLY A 434 2.58 -40.25 -18.23
N LEU A 435 1.64 -40.07 -19.17
CA LEU A 435 1.13 -41.13 -20.06
C LEU A 435 1.34 -40.85 -21.56
N LEU A 436 1.80 -39.67 -21.96
CA LEU A 436 1.90 -39.26 -23.37
C LEU A 436 3.32 -38.90 -23.79
N ASP A 437 3.67 -39.24 -25.03
CA ASP A 437 4.90 -38.81 -25.69
C ASP A 437 4.91 -37.28 -25.90
N ALA A 438 6.10 -36.69 -25.94
CA ALA A 438 6.30 -35.22 -25.95
C ALA A 438 5.59 -34.48 -27.11
N ARG A 439 5.28 -35.16 -28.22
CA ARG A 439 4.50 -34.59 -29.34
C ARG A 439 3.01 -34.44 -29.03
N ASP A 440 2.45 -35.35 -28.25
CA ASP A 440 1.02 -35.34 -27.92
C ASP A 440 0.72 -34.32 -26.82
N ALA A 441 1.69 -34.07 -25.93
CA ALA A 441 1.61 -33.03 -24.91
C ALA A 441 1.44 -31.62 -25.52
N VAL A 442 2.19 -31.27 -26.58
CA VAL A 442 2.10 -29.96 -27.26
C VAL A 442 0.73 -29.76 -27.91
N THR A 443 0.18 -30.82 -28.50
CA THR A 443 -1.14 -30.77 -29.15
C THR A 443 -2.25 -30.61 -28.11
N LEU A 444 -2.11 -31.26 -26.96
CA LEU A 444 -3.04 -31.16 -25.84
C LEU A 444 -2.98 -29.77 -25.17
N SER A 445 -1.78 -29.20 -24.97
CA SER A 445 -1.61 -27.83 -24.45
C SER A 445 -2.24 -26.79 -25.38
N SER A 446 -2.03 -26.93 -26.69
CA SER A 446 -2.63 -26.05 -27.70
C SER A 446 -4.16 -26.12 -27.69
N ALA A 447 -4.73 -27.32 -27.53
CA ALA A 447 -6.16 -27.53 -27.41
C ALA A 447 -6.73 -26.96 -26.10
N ALA A 448 -6.03 -27.12 -24.98
CA ALA A 448 -6.42 -26.59 -23.68
C ALA A 448 -6.40 -25.05 -23.65
N ILE A 449 -5.37 -24.42 -24.23
CA ILE A 449 -5.27 -22.96 -24.38
C ILE A 449 -6.38 -22.45 -25.32
N THR A 450 -6.62 -23.13 -26.44
CA THR A 450 -7.70 -22.77 -27.37
C THR A 450 -9.07 -22.89 -26.70
N PHE A 451 -9.30 -23.93 -25.91
CA PHE A 451 -10.53 -24.13 -25.15
C PHE A 451 -10.74 -23.05 -24.07
N LEU A 452 -9.67 -22.67 -23.34
CA LEU A 452 -9.68 -21.56 -22.38
C LEU A 452 -9.97 -20.22 -23.06
N LEU A 453 -9.35 -19.95 -24.21
CA LEU A 453 -9.63 -18.75 -25.01
C LEU A 453 -11.05 -18.73 -25.57
N PHE A 454 -11.60 -19.89 -25.95
CA PHE A 454 -12.97 -20.03 -26.44
C PHE A 454 -14.00 -19.82 -25.33
N LEU A 455 -13.72 -20.28 -24.10
CA LEU A 455 -14.55 -19.99 -22.92
C LEU A 455 -14.51 -18.51 -22.51
N LEU A 456 -13.43 -17.79 -22.85
CA LEU A 456 -13.27 -16.36 -22.58
C LEU A 456 -13.84 -15.46 -23.69
N LEU A 457 -14.04 -15.99 -24.91
CA LEU A 457 -14.53 -15.24 -26.07
C LEU A 457 -15.91 -14.56 -25.88
N PRO A 458 -16.91 -15.20 -25.22
CA PRO A 458 -18.20 -14.58 -24.94
C PRO A 458 -18.09 -13.32 -24.05
N PHE A 459 -17.03 -13.22 -23.25
CA PHE A 459 -16.79 -12.07 -22.35
C PHE A 459 -16.08 -10.90 -23.04
N ALA A 460 -15.43 -11.13 -24.19
CA ALA A 460 -14.77 -10.07 -24.97
C ALA A 460 -15.73 -9.29 -25.88
N PHE A 461 -16.92 -9.84 -26.17
CA PHE A 461 -17.90 -9.26 -27.09
C PHE A 461 -19.15 -8.64 -26.43
N VAL A 462 -19.17 -8.47 -25.10
CA VAL A 462 -20.25 -7.74 -24.44
C VAL A 462 -20.09 -6.23 -24.68
N GLY A 463 -20.73 -5.79 -25.76
CA GLY A 463 -21.10 -4.45 -26.21
C GLY A 463 -20.43 -3.23 -25.55
N ARG A 464 -19.68 -2.46 -26.34
CA ARG A 464 -19.61 -1.01 -26.13
C ARG A 464 -21.03 -0.46 -26.25
N PRO A 465 -21.57 0.24 -25.24
CA PRO A 465 -22.81 1.00 -25.45
C PRO A 465 -22.54 2.03 -26.55
N THR A 466 -23.32 1.95 -27.62
CA THR A 466 -23.38 2.98 -28.66
C THR A 466 -23.75 4.31 -27.99
N THR A 467 -22.97 5.35 -28.25
CA THR A 467 -23.08 6.69 -27.68
C THR A 467 -24.30 7.49 -28.18
N ASP A 468 -25.33 6.82 -28.68
CA ASP A 468 -26.55 7.46 -29.14
C ASP A 468 -27.69 7.19 -28.15
N GLY A 469 -27.88 8.13 -27.23
CA GLY A 469 -29.12 8.22 -26.45
C GLY A 469 -28.94 8.53 -24.97
N ALA A 470 -28.57 9.78 -24.63
CA ALA A 470 -29.14 10.52 -23.51
C ALA A 470 -28.56 11.95 -23.46
N ARG A 471 -29.39 12.92 -23.90
CA ARG A 471 -29.38 14.29 -23.38
C ARG A 471 -29.99 14.32 -22.00
#